data_AF-A0AAD7B8L9-F1
#
_entry.id   AF-A0AAD7B8L9-F1
#
_cell.length_a   1.000
_cell.length_b   1.000
_cell.length_c   1.000
_cell.angle_alpha   90.00
_cell.angle_beta   90.00
_cell.angle_gamma   90.00
#
_symmetry.space_group_name_H-M   'P 1'
#
loop_
_entity.id
_entity.type
_entity.pdbx_description
1 polymer ?
#
loop_
_entity_poly.entity_id
_entity_poly.type
_entity_poly.pdbx_seq_one_letter_code
_entity_poly.pdbx_strand_id
1 'polypeptide(L)'
;MVKGLPEGFEIAEVQYYFQYEIDERVEGEAPPGPSTLAMVSVFGIPDREILRESFDTVWIARAGEAGMRVIPVDSILSVVAMIPFPRTWGAPPEIERKFAGLHYLYEKLALGGADGSSE
;
A
#
# COMPACT_ATOMS: atom_id res chain seq x y z
N MET A 1 4.42 13.03 1.19
CA MET A 1 5.10 11.81 1.58
C MET A 1 4.53 11.36 2.93
N VAL A 2 3.96 10.16 3.01
CA VAL A 2 3.70 9.47 4.29
C VAL A 2 5.03 9.44 5.05
N LYS A 3 5.11 10.06 6.22
CA LYS A 3 6.40 10.29 6.89
C LYS A 3 7.01 8.95 7.32
N GLY A 4 8.25 8.68 6.91
CA GLY A 4 9.01 7.51 7.38
C GLY A 4 9.03 6.29 6.45
N LEU A 5 8.40 6.35 5.27
CA LEU A 5 8.56 5.32 4.24
C LEU A 5 9.77 5.63 3.32
N PRO A 6 10.53 4.61 2.90
CA PRO A 6 11.64 4.80 1.96
C PRO A 6 11.16 5.33 0.62
N GLU A 7 12.02 6.06 -0.11
CA GLU A 7 11.70 6.46 -1.48
C GLU A 7 11.44 5.23 -2.37
N GLY A 8 10.42 5.31 -3.23
CA GLY A 8 10.11 4.25 -4.19
C GLY A 8 9.30 3.08 -3.66
N PHE A 9 8.62 3.20 -2.51
CA PHE A 9 7.72 2.15 -2.03
C PHE A 9 6.45 2.01 -2.91
N GLU A 10 5.90 0.80 -2.94
CA GLU A 10 4.61 0.48 -3.56
C GLU A 10 3.64 -0.05 -2.49
N ILE A 11 2.34 0.21 -2.68
CA ILE A 11 1.29 -0.42 -1.87
C ILE A 11 0.74 -1.60 -2.66
N ALA A 12 0.58 -2.74 -2.00
CA ALA A 12 0.04 -3.94 -2.62
C ALA A 12 -0.87 -4.71 -1.65
N GLU A 13 -1.88 -5.39 -2.20
CA GLU A 13 -2.72 -6.34 -1.46
C GLU A 13 -2.08 -7.72 -1.50
N VAL A 14 -1.77 -8.29 -0.34
CA VAL A 14 -1.30 -9.67 -0.25
C VAL A 14 -2.45 -10.62 -0.56
N GLN A 15 -2.30 -11.42 -1.61
CA GLN A 15 -3.29 -12.42 -2.01
C GLN A 15 -3.11 -13.73 -1.23
N TYR A 16 -1.86 -14.19 -1.09
CA TYR A 16 -1.50 -15.31 -0.21
C TYR A 16 0.01 -15.41 0.02
N TYR A 17 0.38 -16.18 1.04
CA TYR A 17 1.75 -16.56 1.36
C TYR A 17 2.01 -18.02 0.95
N PHE A 18 3.24 -18.32 0.55
CA PHE A 18 3.63 -19.68 0.18
C PHE A 18 5.15 -19.90 0.37
N GLN A 19 5.56 -21.17 0.38
CA GLN A 19 6.96 -21.55 0.38
C GLN A 19 7.33 -22.10 -1.00
N TYR A 20 8.54 -21.77 -1.46
CA TYR A 20 9.07 -22.25 -2.73
C TYR A 20 10.58 -22.47 -2.63
N GLU A 21 11.07 -23.53 -3.29
CA GLU A 21 12.50 -23.82 -3.38
C GLU A 21 13.09 -23.04 -4.57
N ILE A 22 14.02 -22.13 -4.31
CA ILE A 22 14.69 -21.37 -5.36
C ILE A 22 15.99 -22.11 -5.72
N ASP A 23 16.04 -22.66 -6.93
CA ASP A 23 17.14 -23.51 -7.37
C ASP A 23 18.39 -22.73 -7.82
N GLU A 24 18.21 -21.52 -8.35
CA GLU A 24 19.28 -20.73 -8.96
C GLU A 24 19.67 -19.50 -8.15
N ARG A 25 20.97 -19.24 -8.08
CA ARG A 25 21.50 -18.02 -7.45
C ARG A 25 21.49 -16.89 -8.47
N VAL A 26 20.64 -15.91 -8.24
CA VAL A 26 20.69 -14.63 -8.95
C VAL A 26 21.54 -13.64 -8.15
N GLU A 27 22.51 -12.98 -8.81
CA GLU A 27 23.39 -12.01 -8.16
C GLU A 27 22.58 -10.78 -7.71
N GLY A 28 22.64 -10.46 -6.41
CA GLY A 28 21.82 -9.40 -5.80
C GLY A 28 20.52 -9.88 -5.15
N GLU A 29 20.20 -11.18 -5.22
CA GLU A 29 19.03 -11.78 -4.58
C GLU A 29 19.39 -12.72 -3.42
N ALA A 30 18.36 -13.20 -2.72
CA ALA A 30 18.50 -14.16 -1.63
C ALA A 30 19.17 -15.46 -2.11
N PRO A 31 19.92 -16.17 -1.23
CA PRO A 31 20.57 -17.43 -1.60
C PRO A 31 19.55 -18.51 -2.00
N PRO A 32 19.96 -19.48 -2.85
CA PRO A 32 19.15 -20.63 -3.20
C PRO A 32 18.67 -21.41 -1.97
N GLY A 33 17.51 -22.05 -2.09
CA GLY A 33 16.89 -22.86 -1.04
C GLY A 33 15.45 -22.45 -0.71
N PRO A 34 14.91 -22.95 0.41
CA PRO A 34 13.52 -22.72 0.78
C PRO A 34 13.31 -21.25 1.13
N SER A 35 12.41 -20.60 0.40
CA SER A 35 12.06 -19.19 0.56
C SER A 35 10.59 -19.03 0.92
N THR A 36 10.31 -18.12 1.85
CA THR A 36 8.93 -17.72 2.16
C THR A 36 8.58 -16.50 1.31
N LEU A 37 7.56 -16.64 0.49
CA LEU A 37 7.15 -15.67 -0.52
C LEU A 37 5.71 -15.21 -0.30
N ALA A 38 5.39 -14.03 -0.79
CA ALA A 38 4.04 -13.51 -0.88
C ALA A 38 3.69 -13.22 -2.34
N MET A 39 2.51 -13.65 -2.77
CA MET A 39 1.91 -13.16 -4.01
C MET A 39 1.09 -11.92 -3.69
N VAL A 40 1.38 -10.82 -4.39
CA VAL A 40 0.78 -9.51 -4.14
C VAL A 40 0.17 -8.93 -5.41
N SER A 41 -0.93 -8.20 -5.24
CA SER A 41 -1.60 -7.40 -6.28
C SER A 41 -1.28 -5.93 -6.04
N VAL A 42 -0.50 -5.32 -6.94
CA VAL A 42 0.03 -3.97 -6.72
C VAL A 42 -1.03 -2.92 -7.06
N PHE A 43 -1.23 -1.97 -6.15
CA PHE A 43 -2.11 -0.82 -6.39
C PHE A 43 -1.49 0.13 -7.43
N GLY A 44 -2.35 0.80 -8.19
CA GLY A 44 -1.92 1.81 -9.17
C GLY A 44 -1.32 3.06 -8.54
N ILE A 45 -0.94 4.01 -9.40
CA ILE A 45 -0.45 5.32 -8.99
C ILE A 45 -1.57 6.05 -8.24
N PRO A 46 -1.28 6.75 -7.12
CA PRO A 46 -2.31 7.45 -6.38
C PRO A 46 -2.88 8.63 -7.18
N ASP A 47 -4.14 8.97 -6.89
CA ASP A 47 -4.73 10.22 -7.36
C ASP A 47 -3.92 11.41 -6.81
N ARG A 48 -3.19 12.07 -7.71
CA ARG A 48 -2.25 13.14 -7.36
C ARG A 48 -2.93 14.40 -6.83
N GLU A 49 -4.17 14.66 -7.25
CA GLU A 49 -4.91 15.84 -6.79
C GLU A 49 -5.30 15.63 -5.32
N ILE A 50 -5.92 14.50 -5.01
CA ILE A 50 -6.35 14.16 -3.64
C ILE A 50 -5.15 14.00 -2.71
N LEU A 51 -4.08 13.37 -3.16
CA LEU A 51 -2.86 13.23 -2.37
C LEU A 51 -2.28 14.61 -2.01
N ARG A 52 -2.21 15.53 -2.98
CA ARG A 52 -1.73 16.90 -2.74
C ARG A 52 -2.65 17.68 -1.82
N GLU A 53 -3.97 17.65 -2.05
CA GLU A 53 -4.96 18.38 -1.25
C GLU A 53 -5.06 17.86 0.19
N SER A 54 -4.74 16.58 0.41
CA SER A 54 -4.67 15.97 1.72
C SER A 54 -3.31 16.11 2.40
N PHE A 55 -2.41 16.97 1.90
CA PHE A 55 -1.05 17.12 2.44
C PHE A 55 -0.31 15.78 2.52
N ASP A 56 -0.48 14.97 1.50
CA ASP A 56 0.05 13.60 1.37
C ASP A 56 -0.42 12.61 2.45
N THR A 57 -1.57 12.86 3.06
CA THR A 57 -2.12 12.02 4.14
C THR A 57 -3.02 10.90 3.61
N VAL A 58 -3.66 11.12 2.46
CA VAL A 58 -4.63 10.18 1.88
C VAL A 58 -4.10 9.63 0.57
N TRP A 59 -3.82 8.33 0.55
CA TRP A 59 -3.45 7.59 -0.66
C TRP A 59 -4.67 6.91 -1.25
N ILE A 60 -5.13 7.35 -2.42
CA ILE A 60 -6.25 6.73 -3.13
C ILE A 60 -5.74 6.12 -4.42
N ALA A 61 -5.92 4.81 -4.60
CA ALA A 61 -5.46 4.10 -5.79
C ALA A 61 -6.42 2.97 -6.17
N ARG A 62 -6.33 2.53 -7.43
CA ARG A 62 -7.06 1.37 -7.95
C ARG A 62 -6.31 0.08 -7.61
N ALA A 63 -7.04 -0.94 -7.15
CA ALA A 63 -6.46 -2.26 -6.89
C ALA A 63 -6.09 -2.98 -8.20
N GLY A 64 -4.96 -3.68 -8.21
CA GLY A 64 -4.55 -4.60 -9.29
C GLY A 64 -4.18 -3.96 -10.63
N GLU A 65 -4.09 -2.63 -10.70
CA GLU A 65 -3.72 -1.92 -11.94
C GLU A 65 -2.26 -2.16 -12.34
N ALA A 66 -1.36 -2.33 -11.37
CA ALA A 66 0.06 -2.58 -11.61
C ALA A 66 0.42 -4.08 -11.68
N GLY A 67 -0.59 -4.95 -11.72
CA GLY A 67 -0.42 -6.39 -11.91
C GLY A 67 -0.05 -7.17 -10.65
N MET A 68 0.25 -8.44 -10.86
CA MET A 68 0.59 -9.41 -9.82
C MET A 68 2.10 -9.60 -9.75
N ARG A 69 2.66 -9.69 -8.54
CA ARG A 69 4.08 -9.98 -8.31
C ARG A 69 4.27 -11.00 -7.20
N VAL A 70 5.39 -11.71 -7.26
CA VAL A 70 5.88 -12.54 -6.16
C VAL A 70 7.04 -11.80 -5.52
N ILE A 71 6.98 -11.61 -4.21
CA ILE A 71 8.01 -10.94 -3.44
C ILE A 71 8.46 -11.80 -2.26
N PRO A 72 9.72 -11.68 -1.82
CA PRO A 72 10.16 -12.16 -0.51
C PRO A 72 9.34 -11.50 0.61
N VAL A 73 8.91 -12.27 1.61
CA VAL A 73 8.08 -11.71 2.71
C VAL A 73 8.82 -10.68 3.57
N ASP A 74 10.14 -10.77 3.65
CA ASP A 74 11.01 -9.83 4.37
C ASP A 74 11.11 -8.46 3.69
N SER A 75 10.70 -8.33 2.42
CA SER A 75 10.58 -7.05 1.72
C SER A 75 9.32 -6.26 2.11
N ILE A 76 8.38 -6.86 2.85
CA ILE A 76 7.17 -6.19 3.33
C ILE A 76 7.54 -5.25 4.47
N LEU A 77 7.49 -3.94 4.21
CA LEU A 77 7.86 -2.91 5.19
C LEU A 77 6.83 -2.74 6.31
N SER A 78 5.54 -2.85 5.97
CA SER A 78 4.43 -2.67 6.92
C SER A 78 3.15 -3.28 6.34
N VAL A 79 2.22 -3.67 7.22
CA VAL A 79 0.87 -4.11 6.85
C VAL A 79 -0.09 -2.96 7.14
N VAL A 80 -0.80 -2.51 6.11
CA VAL A 80 -1.73 -1.38 6.16
C VAL A 80 -3.12 -1.80 5.70
N ALA A 81 -4.15 -1.08 6.14
CA ALA A 81 -5.51 -1.28 5.67
C ALA A 81 -5.79 -0.38 4.46
N MET A 82 -6.00 -1.00 3.30
CA MET A 82 -6.56 -0.33 2.12
C MET A 82 -8.07 -0.53 2.13
N ILE A 83 -8.81 0.52 2.50
CA ILE A 83 -10.26 0.45 2.71
C ILE A 83 -10.95 0.73 1.38
N PRO A 84 -11.92 -0.08 0.94
CA PRO A 84 -12.73 0.24 -0.23
C PRO A 84 -13.35 1.62 -0.09
N PHE A 85 -13.23 2.46 -1.13
CA PHE A 85 -13.78 3.80 -1.08
C PHE A 85 -15.30 3.72 -0.83
N PRO A 86 -15.82 4.41 0.21
CA PRO A 86 -17.20 4.24 0.61
C PRO A 86 -18.12 4.64 -0.52
N ARG A 87 -19.05 3.74 -0.87
CA ARG A 87 -20.17 4.09 -1.74
C ARG A 87 -21.09 5.04 -0.98
N THR A 88 -21.07 6.31 -1.32
CA THR A 88 -22.07 7.26 -0.86
C THR A 88 -23.41 6.91 -1.50
N TRP A 89 -24.31 6.34 -0.70
CA TRP A 89 -25.68 6.02 -1.15
C TRP A 89 -26.37 7.28 -1.68
N GLY A 90 -26.84 7.25 -2.92
CA GLY A 90 -27.50 8.39 -3.58
C GLY A 90 -26.54 9.40 -4.22
N ALA A 91 -25.27 9.07 -4.40
CA ALA A 91 -24.35 9.93 -5.16
C ALA A 91 -24.74 10.02 -6.64
N PRO A 92 -24.49 11.17 -7.30
CA PRO A 92 -24.65 11.29 -8.75
C PRO A 92 -23.84 10.19 -9.49
N PRO A 93 -24.36 9.64 -10.61
CA PRO A 93 -23.70 8.56 -11.35
C PRO A 93 -22.28 8.88 -11.85
N GLU A 94 -21.93 10.15 -11.96
CA GLU A 94 -20.59 10.63 -12.31
C GLU A 94 -19.60 10.46 -11.14
N ILE A 95 -20.06 10.71 -9.90
CA ILE A 95 -19.27 10.50 -8.68
C ILE A 95 -19.10 9.00 -8.44
N GLU A 96 -20.17 8.21 -8.57
CA GLU A 96 -20.07 6.75 -8.43
C GLU A 96 -19.06 6.14 -9.41
N ARG A 97 -19.06 6.59 -10.67
CA ARG A 97 -18.10 6.14 -11.68
C ARG A 97 -16.67 6.57 -11.37
N LYS A 98 -16.47 7.82 -10.91
CA LYS A 98 -15.14 8.33 -10.57
C LYS A 98 -14.46 7.48 -9.49
N PHE A 99 -15.21 7.07 -8.46
CA PHE A 99 -14.65 6.37 -7.30
C PHE A 99 -14.83 4.84 -7.33
N ALA A 100 -15.40 4.29 -8.40
CA ALA A 100 -15.58 2.84 -8.55
C ALA A 100 -14.25 2.09 -8.55
N GLY A 101 -14.09 1.14 -7.63
CA GLY A 101 -12.92 0.28 -7.51
C GLY A 101 -11.69 0.94 -6.88
N LEU A 102 -11.84 2.17 -6.36
CA LEU A 102 -10.78 2.82 -5.60
C LEU A 102 -10.77 2.34 -4.16
N HIS A 103 -9.56 2.30 -3.60
CA HIS A 103 -9.31 2.02 -2.19
C HIS A 103 -8.47 3.15 -1.64
N TYR A 104 -8.63 3.44 -0.35
CA TYR A 104 -7.87 4.49 0.32
C TYR A 104 -7.17 3.97 1.57
N LEU A 105 -5.96 4.47 1.77
CA LEU A 105 -5.23 4.42 3.03
C LEU A 105 -5.19 5.83 3.59
N TYR A 106 -5.47 5.96 4.89
CA TYR A 106 -5.27 7.20 5.62
C TYR A 106 -4.25 6.95 6.73
N GLU A 107 -3.25 7.81 6.83
CA GLU A 107 -2.37 7.85 8.00
C GLU A 107 -2.93 8.88 8.99
N LYS A 108 -3.46 8.44 10.12
CA LYS A 108 -3.77 9.35 11.23
C LYS A 108 -2.52 9.51 12.06
N LEU A 109 -1.77 10.58 11.81
CA LEU A 109 -0.78 11.07 12.77
C LEU A 109 -1.52 11.24 14.11
N ALA A 110 -1.19 10.41 15.09
CA ALA A 110 -1.66 10.63 16.45
C ALA A 110 -1.27 12.07 16.83
N LEU A 111 -2.19 12.81 17.46
CA LEU A 111 -1.81 14.07 18.11
C LEU A 111 -0.78 13.68 19.17
N GLY A 112 0.49 14.01 18.92
CA GLY A 112 1.53 13.90 19.93
C GLY A 112 1.01 14.61 21.17
N GLY A 113 0.88 13.88 22.28
CA GLY A 113 0.73 14.52 23.57
C GLY A 113 1.85 15.54 23.67
N ALA A 114 1.49 16.80 23.95
CA ALA A 114 2.49 17.80 24.24
C ALA A 114 3.41 17.21 25.32
N ASP A 115 4.69 17.09 25.01
CA ASP A 115 5.74 16.87 25.99
C ASP A 115 5.70 18.06 26.95
N GLY A 116 4.86 17.96 27.98
CA GLY A 116 4.82 18.86 29.12
C GLY A 116 5.95 18.48 30.07
N SER A 117 7.19 18.59 29.61
CA SER A 117 8.34 18.75 30.50
C SER A 117 8.48 20.25 30.76
N SER A 118 8.03 20.72 31.92
CA SER A 118 8.47 21.98 32.49
C SER A 118 8.40 21.85 34.01
N GLU A 119 9.61 21.78 34.58
CA GLU A 119 10.06 21.99 35.98
C GLU A 119 9.04 21.99 37.12
#